data_AF-A0A177ZVM4-F1
#
_entry.id   AF-A0A177ZVM4-F1
#
_cell.length_a   1.000
_cell.length_b   1.000
_cell.length_c   1.000
_cell.angle_alpha   90.00
_cell.angle_beta   90.00
_cell.angle_gamma   90.00
#
_symmetry.space_group_name_H-M   'P 1'
#
loop_
_entity.id
_entity.type
_entity.pdbx_description
1 polymer ?
#
loop_
_entity_poly.entity_id
_entity_poly.type
_entity_poly.pdbx_seq_one_letter_code
_entity_poly.pdbx_strand_id
1 'polypeptide(L)'
;MKRMKDERLQLQNFKNIRIAFLLQTLGIVAILVYEGIDKGVRAVVVNPLFIVLMLTMAVLLWLNIKITIDVYDDSEKPRKFSPYDQIVLISVVIAIIFALVAKFALNMIVFNEIFLIGFIVFICFLIPGSYIYYVRKKRVNRK
;
A
#
# COMPACT_ATOMS: atom_id res chain seq x y z
N MET A 1 -15.58 29.96 -1.78
CA MET A 1 -15.57 28.67 -2.51
C MET A 1 -16.99 28.28 -2.87
N LYS A 2 -17.33 28.21 -4.16
CA LYS A 2 -18.66 27.76 -4.60
C LYS A 2 -18.68 26.23 -4.54
N ARG A 3 -19.57 25.63 -3.73
CA ARG A 3 -19.68 24.17 -3.65
C ARG A 3 -20.30 23.64 -4.95
N MET A 4 -19.59 22.75 -5.63
CA MET A 4 -20.11 22.06 -6.82
C MET A 4 -21.16 21.04 -6.40
N LYS A 5 -22.44 21.30 -6.70
CA LYS A 5 -23.56 20.40 -6.39
C LYS A 5 -23.82 19.36 -7.48
N ASP A 6 -23.40 19.63 -8.71
CA ASP A 6 -23.68 18.75 -9.85
C ASP A 6 -22.78 17.51 -9.85
N GLU A 7 -23.39 16.33 -9.84
CA GLU A 7 -22.71 15.03 -9.81
C GLU A 7 -21.82 14.81 -11.04
N ARG A 8 -22.22 15.33 -12.21
CA ARG A 8 -21.45 15.22 -13.47
C ARG A 8 -20.10 15.95 -13.37
N LEU A 9 -20.10 17.14 -12.78
CA LEU A 9 -18.90 17.95 -12.55
C LEU A 9 -17.99 17.32 -11.48
N GLN A 10 -18.57 16.69 -10.45
CA GLN A 10 -17.79 15.92 -9.47
C GLN A 10 -17.13 14.69 -10.09
N LEU A 11 -17.84 13.93 -10.93
CA LEU A 11 -17.30 12.76 -11.61
C LEU A 11 -16.13 13.13 -12.54
N GLN A 12 -16.25 14.26 -13.26
CA GLN A 12 -15.17 14.76 -14.09
C GLN A 12 -13.97 15.21 -13.25
N ASN A 13 -14.20 15.86 -12.10
CA ASN A 13 -13.13 16.21 -11.18
C ASN A 13 -12.40 14.98 -10.64
N PHE A 14 -13.11 13.90 -10.30
CA PHE A 14 -12.48 12.64 -9.90
C PHE A 14 -11.64 11.99 -11.01
N LYS A 15 -12.08 12.07 -12.27
CA LYS A 15 -11.27 11.63 -13.43
C LYS A 15 -10.00 12.47 -13.57
N ASN A 16 -10.11 13.79 -13.40
CA ASN A 16 -8.96 14.70 -13.47
C ASN A 16 -7.95 14.41 -12.35
N ILE A 17 -8.43 14.22 -11.11
CA ILE A 17 -7.58 13.84 -9.97
C ILE A 17 -6.88 12.50 -10.25
N ARG A 18 -7.57 11.52 -10.85
CA ARG A 18 -6.97 10.23 -11.22
C ARG A 18 -5.82 10.39 -12.21
N ILE A 19 -6.00 11.20 -13.25
CA ILE A 19 -4.94 11.45 -14.25
C ILE A 19 -3.75 12.18 -13.60
N ALA A 20 -4.01 13.20 -12.79
CA ALA A 20 -2.96 13.93 -12.07
C ALA A 20 -2.18 13.02 -11.12
N PHE A 21 -2.87 12.15 -10.38
CA PHE A 21 -2.25 11.16 -9.50
C PHE A 21 -1.38 10.15 -10.27
N LEU A 22 -1.85 9.69 -11.45
CA LEU A 22 -1.10 8.77 -12.30
C LEU A 22 0.18 9.43 -12.83
N LEU A 23 0.10 10.68 -13.30
CA LEU A 23 1.26 11.46 -13.73
C LEU A 23 2.23 11.72 -12.58
N GLN A 24 1.74 12.07 -11.39
CA GLN A 24 2.57 12.27 -10.20
C GLN A 24 3.31 10.99 -9.82
N THR A 25 2.62 9.85 -9.83
CA THR A 25 3.21 8.54 -9.51
C THR A 25 4.29 8.18 -10.53
N LEU A 26 4.01 8.36 -11.84
CA LEU A 26 5.00 8.15 -12.89
C LEU A 26 6.22 9.07 -12.76
N GLY A 27 6.01 10.35 -12.44
CA GLY A 27 7.10 11.31 -12.25
C GLY A 27 8.01 10.92 -11.07
N ILE A 28 7.42 10.54 -9.94
CA ILE A 28 8.19 10.07 -8.77
C ILE A 28 8.97 8.79 -9.12
N VAL A 29 8.35 7.83 -9.80
CA VAL A 29 9.01 6.59 -10.22
C VAL A 29 10.17 6.88 -11.19
N ALA A 30 9.99 7.78 -12.16
CA ALA A 30 11.04 8.14 -13.11
C ALA A 30 12.27 8.76 -12.42
N ILE A 31 12.06 9.65 -11.45
CA ILE A 31 13.13 10.25 -10.65
C ILE A 31 13.87 9.18 -9.83
N LEU A 32 13.12 8.28 -9.18
CA LEU A 32 13.70 7.21 -8.37
C LEU A 32 14.46 6.19 -9.20
N VAL A 33 13.99 5.86 -10.41
CA VAL A 33 14.71 4.97 -11.33
C VAL A 33 16.01 5.62 -11.82
N TYR A 34 15.96 6.91 -12.17
CA TYR A 34 17.14 7.66 -12.57
C TYR A 34 18.21 7.68 -11.46
N GLU A 35 17.82 8.00 -10.23
CA GLU A 35 18.73 7.95 -9.09
C GLU A 35 19.24 6.54 -8.77
N GLY A 36 18.42 5.51 -9.02
CA GLY A 36 18.83 4.12 -8.86
C GLY A 36 19.90 3.68 -9.84
N ILE A 37 19.90 4.23 -11.06
CA ILE A 37 20.94 3.98 -12.07
C ILE A 37 22.23 4.75 -11.70
N ASP A 38 22.10 6.00 -11.28
CA ASP A 38 23.24 6.91 -11.04
C ASP A 38 23.96 6.64 -9.71
N LYS A 39 23.21 6.48 -8.62
CA LYS A 39 23.73 6.38 -7.23
C LYS A 39 23.48 5.01 -6.59
N GLY A 40 22.88 4.09 -7.32
CA GLY A 40 22.56 2.75 -6.87
C GLY A 40 21.27 2.66 -6.04
N VAL A 41 20.83 1.43 -5.80
CA VAL A 41 19.55 1.12 -5.12
C VAL A 41 19.47 1.71 -3.71
N ARG A 42 20.61 1.92 -3.03
CA ARG A 42 20.61 2.48 -1.67
C ARG A 42 20.15 3.94 -1.65
N ALA A 43 20.57 4.73 -2.64
CA ALA A 43 20.16 6.13 -2.74
C ALA A 43 18.64 6.25 -2.94
N VAL A 44 18.04 5.31 -3.66
CA VAL A 44 16.59 5.26 -3.90
C VAL A 44 15.82 5.02 -2.60
N VAL A 45 16.21 4.03 -1.80
CA VAL A 45 15.43 3.64 -0.63
C VAL A 45 15.57 4.64 0.52
N VAL A 46 16.72 5.32 0.63
CA VAL A 46 16.94 6.39 1.61
C VAL A 46 16.31 7.71 1.15
N ASN A 47 15.98 7.86 -0.14
CA ASN A 47 15.38 9.09 -0.64
C ASN A 47 13.98 9.32 -0.01
N PRO A 48 13.72 10.52 0.56
CA PRO A 48 12.40 10.90 1.05
C PRO A 48 11.25 10.67 0.05
N LEU A 49 11.51 10.82 -1.25
CA LEU A 49 10.54 10.55 -2.33
C LEU A 49 10.04 9.10 -2.32
N PHE A 50 10.92 8.14 -2.04
CA PHE A 50 10.55 6.72 -1.96
C PHE A 50 9.64 6.46 -0.76
N ILE A 51 9.91 7.09 0.37
CA ILE A 51 9.09 6.98 1.58
C ILE A 51 7.68 7.54 1.32
N VAL A 52 7.58 8.71 0.68
CA VAL A 52 6.29 9.31 0.31
C VAL A 52 5.53 8.43 -0.69
N LEU A 53 6.22 7.84 -1.67
CA LEU A 53 5.63 6.90 -2.62
C LEU A 53 5.06 5.66 -1.91
N MET A 54 5.82 5.07 -0.99
CA MET A 54 5.38 3.90 -0.23
C MET A 54 4.18 4.22 0.68
N LEU A 55 4.19 5.38 1.33
CA LEU A 55 3.07 5.82 2.18
C LEU A 55 1.79 6.04 1.36
N THR A 56 1.90 6.73 0.22
CA THR A 56 0.74 6.97 -0.66
C THR A 56 0.18 5.66 -1.23
N MET A 57 1.04 4.70 -1.59
CA MET A 57 0.61 3.36 -1.99
C MET A 57 -0.07 2.58 -0.86
N ALA A 58 0.40 2.70 0.38
CA ALA A 58 -0.25 2.09 1.54
C ALA A 58 -1.68 2.60 1.73
N VAL A 59 -1.88 3.92 1.64
CA VAL A 59 -3.19 4.57 1.74
C VAL A 59 -4.10 4.16 0.56
N LEU A 60 -3.54 4.09 -0.65
CA LEU A 60 -4.29 3.67 -1.84
C LEU A 60 -4.76 2.22 -1.72
N LEU A 61 -3.90 1.33 -1.24
CA LEU A 61 -4.23 -0.07 -0.99
C LEU A 61 -5.36 -0.18 0.04
N TRP A 62 -5.27 0.58 1.13
CA TRP A 62 -6.31 0.65 2.15
C TRP A 62 -7.67 1.10 1.59
N LEU A 63 -7.67 2.16 0.79
CA LEU A 63 -8.88 2.67 0.13
C LEU A 63 -9.49 1.64 -0.84
N ASN A 64 -8.65 0.95 -1.61
CA ASN A 64 -9.09 -0.08 -2.55
C ASN A 64 -9.70 -1.28 -1.84
N ILE A 65 -9.10 -1.73 -0.73
CA ILE A 65 -9.61 -2.86 0.06
C ILE A 65 -11.07 -2.66 0.47
N LYS A 66 -11.44 -1.44 0.92
CA LYS A 66 -12.82 -1.13 1.30
C LYS A 66 -13.79 -1.35 0.13
N ILE A 67 -13.40 -0.89 -1.06
CA ILE A 67 -14.18 -1.03 -2.30
C ILE A 67 -14.25 -2.51 -2.73
N THR A 68 -13.13 -3.23 -2.66
CA THR A 68 -13.08 -4.67 -2.99
C THR A 68 -14.00 -5.47 -2.08
N ILE A 69 -14.06 -5.16 -0.79
CA ILE A 69 -14.98 -5.83 0.14
C ILE A 69 -16.43 -5.57 -0.27
N ASP A 70 -16.81 -4.32 -0.56
CA ASP A 70 -18.18 -3.99 -0.93
C ASP A 70 -18.61 -4.61 -2.28
N VAL A 71 -17.70 -4.78 -3.24
CA VAL A 71 -17.98 -5.43 -4.54
C VAL A 71 -18.07 -6.96 -4.41
N TYR A 72 -17.27 -7.58 -3.55
CA TYR A 72 -17.27 -9.04 -3.38
C TYR A 72 -18.34 -9.54 -2.39
N ASP A 73 -18.80 -8.72 -1.43
CA ASP A 73 -19.87 -9.09 -0.48
C ASP A 73 -21.26 -9.23 -1.15
N ASP A 74 -21.45 -8.65 -2.34
CA ASP A 74 -22.69 -8.74 -3.12
C ASP A 74 -22.81 -10.07 -3.90
N SER A 75 -21.74 -10.88 -3.90
CA SER A 75 -21.77 -12.22 -4.49
C SER A 75 -22.15 -13.26 -3.42
N GLU A 76 -23.31 -13.90 -3.61
CA GLU A 76 -24.06 -14.80 -2.70
C GLU A 76 -23.30 -16.00 -2.07
N LYS A 77 -21.98 -16.13 -2.24
CA LYS A 77 -21.21 -17.28 -1.76
C LYS A 77 -20.21 -16.86 -0.69
N PRO A 78 -20.46 -17.12 0.62
CA PRO A 78 -19.48 -16.87 1.66
C PRO A 78 -18.28 -17.79 1.46
N ARG A 79 -17.19 -17.25 0.88
CA ARG A 79 -15.91 -17.98 0.84
C ARG A 79 -15.41 -18.15 2.27
N LYS A 80 -15.08 -19.40 2.61
CA LYS A 80 -14.57 -19.83 3.92
C LYS A 80 -13.57 -18.81 4.49
N PHE A 81 -13.82 -18.44 5.74
CA PHE A 81 -12.94 -17.61 6.57
C PHE A 81 -11.49 -18.08 6.43
N SER A 82 -10.62 -17.23 5.88
CA SER A 82 -9.18 -17.38 6.14
C SER A 82 -8.95 -16.80 7.55
N PRO A 83 -8.46 -17.61 8.51
CA PRO A 83 -8.24 -17.16 9.88
C PRO A 83 -7.32 -15.94 9.93
N TYR A 84 -7.57 -15.04 10.88
CA TYR A 84 -6.78 -13.82 11.09
C TYR A 84 -5.29 -14.07 11.14
N ASP A 85 -4.92 -15.18 11.78
CA ASP A 85 -3.55 -15.60 12.00
C ASP A 85 -2.83 -15.88 10.67
N GLN A 86 -3.55 -16.30 9.62
CA GLN A 86 -2.95 -16.47 8.28
C GLN A 86 -2.64 -15.13 7.61
N ILE A 87 -3.47 -14.10 7.81
CA ILE A 87 -3.23 -12.76 7.26
C ILE A 87 -2.02 -12.12 7.93
N VAL A 88 -1.95 -12.24 9.26
CA VAL A 88 -0.80 -11.76 10.05
C VAL A 88 0.46 -12.54 9.66
N LEU A 89 0.38 -13.86 9.53
CA LEU A 89 1.52 -14.70 9.15
C LEU A 89 2.03 -14.38 7.73
N ILE A 90 1.14 -14.15 6.77
CA ILE A 90 1.52 -13.71 5.41
C ILE A 90 2.21 -12.35 5.45
N SER A 91 1.70 -11.38 6.23
CA SER A 91 2.35 -10.07 6.36
C SER A 91 3.75 -10.14 6.99
N VAL A 92 3.93 -11.01 7.99
CA VAL A 92 5.22 -11.29 8.62
C VAL A 92 6.18 -11.94 7.63
N VAL A 93 5.73 -12.95 6.89
CA VAL A 93 6.55 -13.67 5.89
C VAL A 93 6.99 -12.72 4.78
N ILE A 94 6.09 -11.88 4.26
CA ILE A 94 6.43 -10.89 3.22
C ILE A 94 7.45 -9.89 3.74
N ALA A 95 7.29 -9.38 4.96
CA ALA A 95 8.24 -8.45 5.57
C ALA A 95 9.62 -9.08 5.75
N ILE A 96 9.69 -10.36 6.18
CA ILE A 96 10.95 -11.11 6.33
C ILE A 96 11.62 -11.33 4.98
N ILE A 97 10.86 -11.71 3.94
CA ILE A 97 11.39 -11.91 2.59
C ILE A 97 11.97 -10.58 2.06
N PHE A 98 11.24 -9.48 2.21
CA PHE A 98 11.72 -8.16 1.78
C PHE A 98 12.97 -7.71 2.56
N ALA A 99 13.03 -7.98 3.86
CA ALA A 99 14.21 -7.68 4.67
C ALA A 99 15.43 -8.53 4.25
N LEU A 100 15.22 -9.81 3.90
CA LEU A 100 16.27 -10.68 3.38
C LEU A 100 16.76 -10.23 2.00
N VAL A 101 15.84 -9.91 1.09
CA VAL A 101 16.16 -9.40 -0.24
C VAL A 101 16.90 -8.06 -0.13
N ALA A 102 16.49 -7.16 0.76
CA ALA A 102 17.19 -5.91 1.01
C ALA A 102 18.61 -6.14 1.55
N LYS A 103 18.78 -7.09 2.48
CA LYS A 103 20.09 -7.48 3.01
C LYS A 103 21.01 -8.07 1.93
N PHE A 104 20.46 -8.89 1.03
CA PHE A 104 21.23 -9.57 -0.02
C PHE A 104 21.55 -8.66 -1.21
N ALA A 105 20.58 -7.86 -1.66
CA ALA A 105 20.73 -6.95 -2.78
C ALA A 105 21.60 -5.72 -2.45
N LEU A 106 21.62 -5.30 -1.18
CA LEU A 106 22.37 -4.13 -0.75
C LEU A 106 23.36 -4.49 0.36
N ASN A 107 24.35 -5.32 0.03
CA ASN A 107 25.48 -5.82 0.86
C ASN A 107 26.29 -4.74 1.63
N MET A 108 25.82 -3.50 1.66
CA MET A 108 26.44 -2.26 2.14
C MET A 108 25.52 -1.42 3.08
N ILE A 109 24.32 -1.91 3.46
CA ILE A 109 23.40 -1.18 4.36
C ILE A 109 23.71 -1.49 5.83
N VAL A 110 23.82 -0.44 6.65
CA VAL A 110 23.94 -0.53 8.12
C VAL A 110 22.68 -1.16 8.71
N PHE A 111 22.79 -2.07 9.68
CA PHE A 111 21.66 -2.82 10.27
C PHE A 111 20.42 -1.96 10.60
N ASN A 112 20.61 -0.71 11.04
CA ASN A 112 19.52 0.22 11.38
C ASN A 112 18.63 0.59 10.17
N GLU A 113 19.20 0.78 8.99
CA GLU A 113 18.45 1.15 7.78
C GLU A 113 17.59 -0.05 7.30
N ILE A 114 18.12 -1.28 7.39
CA ILE A 114 17.39 -2.52 7.05
C ILE A 114 16.18 -2.72 7.96
N PHE A 115 16.37 -2.49 9.27
CA PHE A 115 15.29 -2.63 10.25
C PHE A 115 14.17 -1.62 10.01
N LEU A 116 14.53 -0.39 9.64
CA LEU A 116 13.58 0.68 9.37
C LEU A 116 12.75 0.39 8.11
N ILE A 117 13.38 -0.09 7.03
CA ILE A 117 12.67 -0.50 5.80
C ILE A 117 11.75 -1.69 6.08
N GLY A 118 12.25 -2.72 6.77
CA GLY A 118 11.47 -3.89 7.14
C GLY A 118 10.27 -3.53 8.00
N PHE A 119 10.45 -2.60 8.95
CA PHE A 119 9.39 -2.11 9.84
C PHE A 119 8.33 -1.29 9.09
N ILE A 120 8.74 -0.43 8.16
CA ILE A 120 7.80 0.32 7.31
C ILE A 120 6.96 -0.63 6.46
N VAL A 121 7.59 -1.61 5.80
CA VAL A 121 6.88 -2.61 4.97
C VAL A 121 5.95 -3.46 5.84
N PHE A 122 6.40 -3.84 7.05
CA PHE A 122 5.59 -4.59 8.00
C PHE A 122 4.34 -3.82 8.42
N ILE A 123 4.48 -2.55 8.82
CA ILE A 123 3.34 -1.69 9.16
C ILE A 123 2.41 -1.51 7.96
N CYS A 124 2.98 -1.30 6.77
CA CYS A 124 2.25 -1.11 5.53
C CYS A 124 1.35 -2.32 5.18
N PHE A 125 1.79 -3.54 5.49
CA PHE A 125 0.98 -4.75 5.28
C PHE A 125 0.07 -5.12 6.47
N LEU A 126 0.53 -4.89 7.70
CA LEU A 126 -0.20 -5.27 8.90
C LEU A 126 -1.45 -4.42 9.11
N ILE A 127 -1.35 -3.11 8.87
CA ILE A 127 -2.49 -2.19 9.01
C ILE A 127 -3.66 -2.66 8.11
N PRO A 128 -3.52 -2.75 6.77
CA PRO A 128 -4.61 -3.20 5.89
C PRO A 128 -5.10 -4.62 6.21
N GLY A 129 -4.19 -5.54 6.51
CA GLY A 129 -4.57 -6.91 6.91
C GLY A 129 -5.44 -6.93 8.16
N SER A 130 -5.10 -6.12 9.16
CA SER A 130 -5.84 -6.00 10.42
C SER A 130 -7.24 -5.43 10.21
N TYR A 131 -7.36 -4.43 9.34
CA TYR A 131 -8.64 -3.78 9.06
C TYR A 131 -9.61 -4.66 8.28
N ILE A 132 -9.13 -5.43 7.29
CA ILE A 132 -9.95 -6.42 6.57
C ILE A 132 -10.61 -7.37 7.57
N TYR A 133 -9.82 -7.88 8.52
CA TYR A 133 -10.32 -8.80 9.53
C TYR A 133 -11.35 -8.14 10.45
N TYR A 134 -11.09 -6.92 10.92
CA TYR A 134 -12.03 -6.19 11.77
C TYR A 134 -13.37 -5.93 11.08
N VAL A 135 -13.34 -5.47 9.82
CA VAL A 135 -14.56 -5.21 9.03
C VAL A 135 -15.34 -6.50 8.77
N ARG A 136 -14.68 -7.59 8.40
CA ARG A 136 -15.32 -8.90 8.20
C ARG A 136 -15.91 -9.47 9.49
N LYS A 137 -15.18 -9.40 10.62
CA LYS A 137 -15.65 -9.87 11.93
C LYS A 137 -16.88 -9.10 12.40
N LYS A 138 -16.91 -7.78 12.21
CA LYS A 138 -18.04 -6.92 12.59
C LYS A 138 -19.29 -7.18 11.75
N ARG A 139 -19.15 -7.60 10.48
CA ARG A 139 -20.27 -7.94 9.59
C ARG A 139 -20.86 -9.33 9.89
N VAL A 140 -20.03 -10.29 10.31
CA VAL A 140 -20.49 -11.63 10.72
C VAL A 140 -21.21 -11.61 12.06
N ASN A 141 -20.76 -10.83 13.04
CA ASN A 141 -21.49 -10.66 14.31
C ASN A 141 -22.79 -9.84 14.19
N ARG A 142 -23.13 -9.33 13.00
CA ARG A 142 -24.35 -8.56 12.72
C ARG A 142 -25.43 -9.37 11.97
N LYS A 143 -25.11 -10.59 11.52
CA LYS A 143 -26.07 -11.57 11.00
C LYS A 143 -26.46 -12.53 12.11
#